data_AF-A0A7W8FNF7-F1
#
_entry.id   AF-A0A7W8FNF7-F1
#
_cell.length_a   1.000
_cell.length_b   1.000
_cell.length_c   1.000
_cell.angle_alpha   90.00
_cell.angle_beta   90.00
_cell.angle_gamma   90.00
#
_symmetry.space_group_name_H-M   'P 1'
#
loop_
_entity.id
_entity.type
_entity.pdbx_description
1 polymer ?
#
loop_
_entity_poly.entity_id
_entity_poly.type
_entity_poly.pdbx_seq_one_letter_code
_entity_poly.pdbx_strand_id
1 'polypeptide(L)'
;MNNDHDPLSVLRGADLPVQPDPEFAARLRERLESALSLPNRTQGVVMSGTDTAIADLNDTSAPTVAPVAPRSAAVPYLAVDGAREAIAWYVDALGAVVVGEPIVMDDGRTGHAELAIGGGVFYLADEYPELGLKAPTPQSTSVSLMLHVPDTDATLERARGRGADVQREPYENYGSRNATIVDPFGHRWMLSGPATGAATPIQHGDVGYVSVWTPDADRAAAFYGHVLGWTYDPVTHQVTNTKQHIGLFSVPGPRTLFCCYAVSDLDGARQSILAGGGTVDEVQVFDFGEVMGATDAQGMNFAVFQPVAGEPRPDLNGAGPGELSYITHEVTDSAAFKAFYSRVLFWTFEPGRIDDGWGVQSAHPMSGIAGGSAQQVTVPMWTVADVEAAVVRVIEAGGTVIEDPSQQSYGTSAQCVDDQGARFYLGQF
;
A
#
# COMPACT_ATOMS: atom_id res chain seq x y z
N MET A 1 16.03 -47.80 22.22
CA MET A 1 15.17 -46.88 23.00
C MET A 1 14.58 -45.90 22.00
N ASN A 2 13.43 -46.25 21.42
CA ASN A 2 12.67 -45.36 20.54
C ASN A 2 11.82 -44.45 21.45
N ASN A 3 11.90 -43.15 21.21
CA ASN A 3 11.11 -42.17 21.94
C ASN A 3 9.73 -42.09 21.26
N ASP A 4 8.74 -42.79 21.82
CA ASP A 4 7.40 -43.01 21.26
C ASP A 4 6.48 -41.76 21.27
N HIS A 5 7.04 -40.55 21.47
CA HIS A 5 6.29 -39.29 21.61
C HIS A 5 6.81 -38.17 20.69
N ASP A 6 7.53 -38.48 19.61
CA ASP A 6 7.82 -37.49 18.56
C ASP A 6 6.60 -37.34 17.64
N PRO A 7 5.88 -36.18 17.63
CA PRO A 7 4.73 -35.95 16.77
C PRO A 7 5.09 -35.95 15.28
N LEU A 8 6.38 -35.85 14.92
CA LEU A 8 6.86 -35.91 13.54
C LEU A 8 7.14 -37.35 13.05
N SER A 9 6.92 -38.37 13.89
CA SER A 9 7.06 -39.78 13.49
C SER A 9 6.05 -40.20 12.41
N VAL A 10 4.88 -39.57 12.36
CA VAL A 10 3.84 -39.76 11.31
C VAL A 10 4.37 -39.41 9.91
N LEU A 11 5.28 -38.44 9.81
CA LEU A 11 5.88 -38.02 8.53
C LEU A 11 6.94 -39.01 8.00
N ARG A 12 7.31 -40.03 8.78
CA ARG A 12 8.27 -41.07 8.38
C ARG A 12 7.58 -42.37 7.94
N GLY A 13 6.24 -42.40 7.92
CA GLY A 13 5.49 -43.46 7.27
C GLY A 13 5.71 -43.37 5.76
N ALA A 14 6.20 -44.46 5.16
CA ALA A 14 6.28 -44.56 3.71
C ALA A 14 4.86 -44.72 3.14
N ASP A 15 4.14 -43.61 2.98
CA ASP A 15 2.96 -43.58 2.12
C ASP A 15 3.44 -43.81 0.69
N LEU A 16 3.38 -45.06 0.27
CA LEU A 16 3.61 -45.43 -1.12
C LEU A 16 2.50 -44.76 -1.95
N PRO A 17 2.84 -43.98 -3.00
CA PRO A 17 1.83 -43.41 -3.87
C PRO A 17 0.96 -44.53 -4.43
N VAL A 18 -0.30 -44.57 -3.98
CA VAL A 18 -1.30 -45.50 -4.49
C VAL A 18 -1.62 -45.05 -5.91
N GLN A 19 -1.23 -45.85 -6.89
CA GLN A 19 -1.68 -45.65 -8.26
C GLN A 19 -3.21 -45.67 -8.25
N PRO A 20 -3.88 -44.68 -8.85
CA PRO A 20 -5.34 -44.65 -8.89
C PRO A 20 -5.84 -45.93 -9.54
N ASP A 21 -7.00 -46.42 -9.07
CA ASP A 21 -7.68 -47.56 -9.66
C ASP A 21 -7.71 -47.41 -11.21
N PRO A 22 -7.12 -48.35 -11.96
CA PRO A 22 -7.06 -48.28 -13.42
C PRO A 22 -8.44 -48.10 -14.07
N GLU A 23 -9.51 -48.67 -13.50
CA GLU A 23 -10.86 -48.49 -14.02
C GLU A 23 -11.38 -47.06 -13.80
N PHE A 24 -11.07 -46.49 -12.63
CA PHE A 24 -11.40 -45.09 -12.35
C PHE A 24 -10.63 -44.15 -13.28
N ALA A 25 -9.33 -44.38 -13.46
CA ALA A 25 -8.48 -43.57 -14.33
C ALA A 25 -8.92 -43.68 -15.80
N ALA A 26 -9.31 -44.86 -16.28
CA ALA A 26 -9.86 -45.07 -17.61
C ALA A 26 -11.19 -44.31 -17.80
N ARG A 27 -12.14 -44.46 -16.87
CA ARG A 27 -13.43 -43.74 -16.89
C ARG A 27 -13.26 -42.22 -16.85
N LEU A 28 -12.31 -41.72 -16.07
CA LEU A 28 -12.05 -40.28 -15.97
C LEU A 28 -11.44 -39.75 -17.27
N ARG A 29 -10.48 -40.47 -17.86
CA ARG A 29 -9.88 -40.11 -19.15
C ARG A 29 -10.92 -40.11 -20.27
N GLU A 30 -11.76 -41.13 -20.34
CA GLU A 30 -12.83 -41.23 -21.35
C GLU A 30 -13.86 -40.09 -21.20
N ARG A 31 -14.19 -39.69 -19.97
CA ARG A 31 -15.05 -38.50 -19.71
C ARG A 31 -14.39 -37.19 -20.13
N LEU A 32 -13.09 -37.02 -19.89
CA LEU A 32 -12.36 -35.80 -20.26
C LEU A 32 -12.16 -35.70 -21.77
N GLU A 33 -11.82 -36.79 -22.45
CA GLU A 33 -11.72 -36.86 -23.91
C GLU A 33 -13.08 -36.63 -24.60
N SER A 34 -14.15 -37.17 -24.02
CA SER A 34 -15.53 -36.90 -24.44
C SER A 34 -15.90 -35.42 -24.27
N ALA A 35 -15.52 -34.79 -23.14
CA ALA A 35 -15.78 -33.37 -22.91
C ALA A 35 -14.98 -32.45 -23.84
N LEU A 36 -13.74 -32.82 -24.19
CA LEU A 36 -12.86 -32.06 -25.09
C LEU A 36 -13.24 -32.19 -26.58
N SER A 37 -14.04 -33.20 -26.95
CA SER A 37 -14.48 -33.44 -28.33
C SER A 37 -15.85 -32.83 -28.67
N LEU A 38 -16.51 -32.18 -27.70
CA LEU A 38 -17.76 -31.47 -27.93
C LEU A 38 -17.51 -30.11 -28.60
N PRO A 39 -18.29 -29.73 -29.63
CA PRO A 39 -18.24 -28.37 -30.18
C PRO A 39 -18.72 -27.35 -29.13
N ASN A 40 -18.11 -26.16 -29.15
CA ASN A 40 -18.54 -25.03 -28.33
C ASN A 40 -20.05 -24.80 -28.50
N ARG A 41 -20.78 -24.70 -27.37
CA ARG A 41 -22.24 -24.49 -27.27
C ARG A 41 -23.12 -25.67 -27.73
N THR A 42 -22.81 -26.88 -27.29
CA THR A 42 -23.75 -28.01 -27.40
C THR A 42 -24.96 -27.76 -26.48
N GLN A 43 -26.17 -27.61 -27.04
CA GLN A 43 -27.40 -27.45 -26.26
C GLN A 43 -27.68 -28.71 -25.43
N GLY A 44 -27.87 -28.54 -24.12
CA GLY A 44 -28.26 -29.61 -23.19
C GLY A 44 -27.21 -29.99 -22.14
N VAL A 45 -26.04 -29.35 -22.14
CA VAL A 45 -25.04 -29.47 -21.06
C VAL A 45 -25.09 -28.20 -20.21
N VAL A 46 -25.62 -28.30 -18.99
CA VAL A 46 -25.53 -27.22 -17.99
C VAL A 46 -24.17 -27.33 -17.33
N MET A 47 -23.23 -26.48 -17.73
CA MET A 47 -22.01 -26.25 -16.96
C MET A 47 -22.39 -25.46 -15.71
N SER A 48 -22.60 -26.16 -14.59
CA SER A 48 -22.92 -25.51 -13.32
C SER A 48 -21.77 -24.59 -12.92
N GLY A 49 -21.99 -23.28 -13.03
CA GLY A 49 -21.26 -22.25 -12.28
C GLY A 49 -20.20 -21.45 -13.04
N THR A 50 -19.93 -21.73 -14.32
CA THR A 50 -18.87 -20.99 -15.05
C THR A 50 -19.43 -19.81 -15.85
N ASP A 51 -20.59 -19.94 -16.50
CA ASP A 51 -21.17 -18.83 -17.28
C ASP A 51 -21.66 -17.68 -16.40
N THR A 52 -22.18 -17.96 -15.21
CA THR A 52 -22.57 -16.92 -14.23
C THR A 52 -21.33 -16.22 -13.66
N ALA A 53 -20.27 -16.96 -13.35
CA ALA A 53 -19.01 -16.38 -12.88
C ALA A 53 -18.32 -15.52 -13.95
N ILE A 54 -18.35 -15.94 -15.22
CA ILE A 54 -17.78 -15.18 -16.34
C ILE A 54 -18.65 -13.94 -16.67
N ALA A 55 -19.97 -14.03 -16.50
CA ALA A 55 -20.85 -12.87 -16.63
C ALA A 55 -20.62 -11.85 -15.50
N ASP A 56 -20.50 -12.31 -14.26
CA ASP A 56 -20.21 -11.45 -13.09
C ASP A 56 -18.81 -10.83 -13.17
N LEU A 57 -17.82 -11.53 -13.75
CA LEU A 57 -16.45 -11.00 -13.96
C LEU A 57 -16.36 -9.97 -15.10
N ASN A 58 -17.28 -10.02 -16.07
CA ASN A 58 -17.28 -9.11 -17.23
C ASN A 58 -18.26 -7.94 -17.08
N ASP A 59 -19.13 -7.96 -16.07
CA ASP A 59 -20.06 -6.86 -15.79
C ASP A 59 -19.36 -5.75 -14.98
N THR A 60 -18.83 -4.75 -15.70
CA THR A 60 -18.24 -3.53 -15.14
C THR A 60 -19.29 -2.60 -14.50
N SER A 61 -20.57 -2.98 -14.50
CA SER A 61 -21.69 -2.25 -13.89
C SER A 61 -22.11 -2.78 -12.51
N ALA A 62 -21.45 -3.81 -11.99
CA ALA A 62 -21.75 -4.31 -10.65
C ALA A 62 -21.47 -3.19 -9.61
N PRO A 63 -22.45 -2.79 -8.79
CA PRO A 63 -22.19 -1.83 -7.73
C PRO A 63 -21.11 -2.42 -6.83
N THR A 64 -20.10 -1.63 -6.51
CA THR A 64 -19.06 -1.94 -5.52
C THR A 64 -19.77 -2.52 -4.30
N VAL A 65 -19.69 -3.84 -4.12
CA VAL A 65 -20.31 -4.51 -2.98
C VAL A 65 -19.60 -3.93 -1.77
N ALA A 66 -20.30 -3.06 -1.02
CA ALA A 66 -19.79 -2.52 0.22
C ALA A 66 -19.30 -3.72 1.05
N PRO A 67 -18.06 -3.70 1.58
CA PRO A 67 -17.51 -4.84 2.28
C PRO A 67 -18.48 -5.23 3.40
N VAL A 68 -19.03 -6.45 3.30
CA VAL A 68 -19.89 -6.99 4.35
C VAL A 68 -18.99 -7.19 5.56
N ALA A 69 -19.26 -6.43 6.62
CA ALA A 69 -18.50 -6.55 7.86
C ALA A 69 -18.47 -8.02 8.30
N PRO A 70 -17.28 -8.62 8.52
CA PRO A 70 -17.18 -10.03 8.83
C PRO A 70 -17.90 -10.32 10.14
N ARG A 71 -18.76 -11.34 10.15
CA ARG A 71 -19.45 -11.77 11.36
C ARG A 71 -18.43 -12.41 12.31
N SER A 72 -18.38 -11.93 13.55
CA SER A 72 -17.47 -12.47 14.57
C SER A 72 -17.73 -13.96 14.79
N ALA A 73 -16.68 -14.77 14.62
CA ALA A 73 -16.73 -16.21 14.89
C ALA A 73 -16.66 -16.52 16.40
N ALA A 74 -16.06 -15.63 17.18
CA ALA A 74 -15.93 -15.74 18.62
C ALA A 74 -16.40 -14.44 19.30
N VAL A 75 -17.03 -14.58 20.47
CA VAL A 75 -17.37 -13.48 21.36
C VAL A 75 -16.23 -13.33 22.37
N PRO A 76 -15.52 -12.19 22.41
CA PRO A 76 -14.45 -12.01 23.39
C PRO A 76 -15.02 -11.90 24.80
N TYR A 77 -14.29 -12.48 25.75
CA TYR A 77 -14.58 -12.38 27.18
C TYR A 77 -13.39 -11.71 27.85
N LEU A 78 -13.60 -10.49 28.32
CA LEU A 78 -12.55 -9.65 28.89
C LEU A 78 -12.46 -9.85 30.41
N ALA A 79 -11.24 -10.06 30.89
CA ALA A 79 -10.93 -9.91 32.31
C ALA A 79 -10.48 -8.47 32.56
N VAL A 80 -11.03 -7.82 33.57
CA VAL A 80 -10.70 -6.43 33.92
C VAL A 80 -10.50 -6.30 35.43
N ASP A 81 -9.61 -5.41 35.85
CA ASP A 81 -9.52 -4.99 37.25
C ASP A 81 -10.57 -3.88 37.47
N GLY A 82 -11.67 -4.20 38.15
CA GLY A 82 -12.77 -3.27 38.41
C GLY A 82 -13.83 -3.24 37.30
N ALA A 83 -14.58 -4.32 37.15
CA ALA A 83 -15.62 -4.49 36.11
C ALA A 83 -16.68 -3.39 36.10
N ARG A 84 -17.09 -2.86 37.26
CA ARG A 84 -18.07 -1.76 37.34
C ARG A 84 -17.53 -0.48 36.69
N GLU A 85 -16.27 -0.16 36.91
CA GLU A 85 -15.60 0.99 36.32
C GLU A 85 -15.37 0.77 34.82
N ALA A 86 -15.02 -0.47 34.43
CA ALA A 86 -14.89 -0.85 33.03
C ALA A 86 -16.21 -0.73 32.25
N ILE A 87 -17.31 -1.22 32.81
CA ILE A 87 -18.64 -1.08 32.20
C ILE A 87 -18.96 0.40 31.96
N ALA A 88 -18.78 1.25 32.98
CA ALA A 88 -19.02 2.68 32.85
C ALA A 88 -18.13 3.31 31.77
N TRP A 89 -16.85 2.93 31.73
CA TRP A 89 -15.92 3.40 30.71
C TRP A 89 -16.33 2.97 29.30
N TYR A 90 -16.69 1.71 29.07
CA TYR A 90 -17.10 1.24 27.75
C TYR A 90 -18.39 1.90 27.26
N VAL A 91 -19.34 2.18 28.17
CA VAL A 91 -20.56 2.94 27.87
C VAL A 91 -20.19 4.37 27.46
N ASP A 92 -19.37 5.05 28.25
CA ASP A 92 -19.05 6.47 28.04
C ASP A 92 -18.10 6.72 26.86
N ALA A 93 -17.06 5.90 26.72
CA ALA A 93 -15.98 6.09 25.75
C ALA A 93 -16.30 5.48 24.39
N LEU A 94 -16.86 4.27 24.38
CA LEU A 94 -17.11 3.51 23.13
C LEU A 94 -18.59 3.46 22.76
N GLY A 95 -19.50 3.91 23.63
CA GLY A 95 -20.94 3.86 23.36
C GLY A 95 -21.53 2.46 23.50
N ALA A 96 -20.94 1.59 24.31
CA ALA A 96 -21.49 0.28 24.61
C ALA A 96 -22.82 0.40 25.38
N VAL A 97 -23.66 -0.64 25.29
CA VAL A 97 -24.92 -0.74 26.02
C VAL A 97 -24.91 -2.03 26.83
N VAL A 98 -25.15 -1.92 28.13
CA VAL A 98 -25.25 -3.10 29.01
C VAL A 98 -26.48 -3.91 28.63
N VAL A 99 -26.28 -5.21 28.42
CA VAL A 99 -27.34 -6.16 28.10
C VAL A 99 -27.69 -6.94 29.36
N GLY A 100 -28.88 -6.69 29.90
CA GLY A 100 -29.33 -7.29 31.15
C GLY A 100 -28.61 -6.74 32.38
N GLU A 101 -28.84 -7.38 33.53
CA GLU A 101 -28.18 -7.02 34.79
C GLU A 101 -26.87 -7.82 34.94
N PRO A 102 -25.73 -7.17 35.23
CA PRO A 102 -24.49 -7.86 35.56
C PRO A 102 -24.67 -8.86 36.70
N ILE A 103 -24.09 -10.04 36.57
CA ILE A 103 -24.09 -11.07 37.59
C ILE A 103 -23.01 -10.73 38.61
N VAL A 104 -23.43 -10.33 39.81
CA VAL A 104 -22.55 -10.04 40.94
C VAL A 104 -22.50 -11.26 41.85
N MET A 105 -21.29 -11.68 42.20
CA MET A 105 -21.02 -12.82 43.07
C MET A 105 -21.14 -12.42 44.55
N ASP A 106 -21.16 -13.40 45.46
CA ASP A 106 -21.30 -13.17 46.91
C ASP A 106 -20.18 -12.29 47.51
N ASP A 107 -19.02 -12.24 46.87
CA ASP A 107 -17.88 -11.41 47.26
C ASP A 107 -17.94 -9.98 46.70
N GLY A 108 -18.99 -9.65 45.94
CA GLY A 108 -19.22 -8.33 45.34
C GLY A 108 -18.54 -8.09 43.99
N ARG A 109 -17.73 -9.03 43.49
CA ARG A 109 -17.14 -8.98 42.14
C ARG A 109 -18.19 -9.30 41.08
N THR A 110 -18.06 -8.69 39.91
CA THR A 110 -18.86 -9.05 38.73
C THR A 110 -18.30 -10.32 38.11
N GLY A 111 -19.04 -11.42 38.23
CA GLY A 111 -18.69 -12.69 37.61
C GLY A 111 -19.04 -12.76 36.12
N HIS A 112 -19.97 -11.92 35.65
CA HIS A 112 -20.33 -11.82 34.24
C HIS A 112 -21.11 -10.53 33.94
N ALA A 113 -20.78 -9.86 32.84
CA ALA A 113 -21.58 -8.81 32.24
C ALA A 113 -21.53 -8.91 30.72
N GLU A 114 -22.62 -8.53 30.06
CA GLU A 114 -22.72 -8.48 28.61
C GLU A 114 -22.85 -7.03 28.14
N LEU A 115 -22.09 -6.66 27.11
CA LEU A 115 -22.14 -5.33 26.51
C LEU A 115 -22.30 -5.42 25.00
N ALA A 116 -23.35 -4.79 24.47
CA ALA A 116 -23.60 -4.66 23.04
C ALA A 116 -22.94 -3.40 22.48
N ILE A 117 -22.24 -3.54 21.35
CA ILE A 117 -21.59 -2.42 20.66
C ILE A 117 -21.33 -2.80 19.19
N GLY A 118 -21.45 -1.84 18.27
CA GLY A 118 -21.07 -2.04 16.86
C GLY A 118 -21.81 -3.18 16.15
N GLY A 119 -23.01 -3.54 16.60
CA GLY A 119 -23.79 -4.68 16.08
C GLY A 119 -23.35 -6.06 16.62
N GLY A 120 -22.37 -6.10 17.53
CA GLY A 120 -21.92 -7.31 18.22
C GLY A 120 -22.11 -7.22 19.74
N VAL A 121 -21.56 -8.21 20.44
CA VAL A 121 -21.51 -8.28 21.90
C VAL A 121 -20.12 -8.70 22.33
N PHE A 122 -19.69 -8.23 23.49
CA PHE A 122 -18.58 -8.82 24.24
C PHE A 122 -18.99 -9.02 25.69
N TYR A 123 -18.29 -9.94 26.35
CA TYR A 123 -18.51 -10.24 27.76
C TYR A 123 -17.35 -9.70 28.58
N LEU A 124 -17.60 -9.40 29.85
CA LEU A 124 -16.54 -9.10 30.80
C LEU A 124 -16.84 -9.63 32.20
N ALA A 125 -15.78 -9.80 32.98
CA ALA A 125 -15.82 -10.09 34.40
C ALA A 125 -14.64 -9.42 35.11
N ASP A 126 -14.76 -9.27 36.42
CA ASP A 126 -13.62 -8.95 37.28
C ASP A 126 -12.54 -10.05 37.19
N GLU A 127 -11.33 -9.74 37.66
CA GLU A 127 -10.29 -10.74 37.79
C GLU A 127 -10.65 -11.84 38.81
N TYR A 128 -10.33 -13.08 38.43
CA TYR A 128 -10.29 -14.25 39.32
C TYR A 128 -8.94 -14.94 39.15
N PRO A 129 -7.84 -14.39 39.72
CA PRO A 129 -6.51 -14.97 39.63
C PRO A 129 -6.44 -16.43 40.10
N GLU A 130 -7.31 -16.81 41.05
CA GLU A 130 -7.49 -18.17 41.56
C GLU A 130 -8.01 -19.16 40.50
N LEU A 131 -8.67 -18.66 39.45
CA LEU A 131 -9.12 -19.43 38.28
C LEU A 131 -8.23 -19.20 37.04
N GLY A 132 -7.18 -18.39 37.18
CA GLY A 132 -6.30 -17.99 36.07
C GLY A 132 -6.88 -16.90 35.17
N LEU A 133 -8.00 -16.28 35.54
CA LEU A 133 -8.60 -15.15 34.81
C LEU A 133 -7.99 -13.84 35.30
N LYS A 134 -7.15 -13.21 34.46
CA LYS A 134 -6.41 -12.00 34.80
C LYS A 134 -6.53 -10.96 33.68
N ALA A 135 -6.63 -9.71 34.06
CA ALA A 135 -6.54 -8.56 33.19
C ALA A 135 -5.14 -8.49 32.54
N PRO A 136 -5.04 -7.89 31.34
CA PRO A 136 -3.76 -7.69 30.69
C PRO A 136 -2.80 -6.90 31.57
N THR A 137 -1.55 -7.37 31.66
CA THR A 137 -0.48 -6.52 32.21
C THR A 137 -0.27 -5.34 31.26
N PRO A 138 -0.01 -4.11 31.76
CA PRO A 138 0.21 -2.95 30.91
C PRO A 138 1.21 -3.24 29.78
N GLN A 139 0.87 -2.81 28.56
CA GLN A 139 1.64 -3.01 27.32
C GLN A 139 1.90 -4.49 26.93
N SER A 140 1.24 -5.45 27.59
CA SER A 140 1.46 -6.89 27.39
C SER A 140 0.18 -7.57 26.90
N THR A 141 -0.34 -7.12 25.75
CA THR A 141 -1.51 -7.71 25.10
C THR A 141 -1.13 -8.49 23.85
N SER A 142 -1.62 -9.72 23.74
CA SER A 142 -1.34 -10.62 22.61
C SER A 142 -2.39 -10.56 21.51
N VAL A 143 -3.53 -9.91 21.77
CA VAL A 143 -4.67 -9.83 20.86
C VAL A 143 -5.14 -8.39 20.71
N SER A 144 -5.80 -8.10 19.59
CA SER A 144 -6.47 -6.82 19.36
C SER A 144 -7.93 -7.06 19.04
N LEU A 145 -8.80 -6.29 19.68
CA LEU A 145 -10.24 -6.32 19.46
C LEU A 145 -10.57 -5.32 18.36
N MET A 146 -11.07 -5.81 17.23
CA MET A 146 -11.49 -4.94 16.14
C MET A 146 -12.93 -4.45 16.40
N LEU A 147 -13.10 -3.14 16.49
CA LEU A 147 -14.37 -2.50 16.75
C LEU A 147 -14.75 -1.60 15.58
N HIS A 148 -15.88 -1.93 14.94
CA HIS A 148 -16.46 -1.05 13.93
C HIS A 148 -17.20 0.11 14.61
N VAL A 149 -16.86 1.34 14.21
CA VAL A 149 -17.44 2.57 14.74
C VAL A 149 -17.92 3.44 13.59
N PRO A 150 -19.02 4.21 13.77
CA PRO A 150 -19.54 5.08 12.72
C PRO A 150 -18.60 6.27 12.42
N ASP A 151 -17.79 6.69 13.40
CA ASP A 151 -16.84 7.80 13.31
C ASP A 151 -15.61 7.49 14.17
N THR A 152 -14.49 7.25 13.51
CA THR A 152 -13.23 6.86 14.15
C THR A 152 -12.63 7.99 14.96
N ASP A 153 -12.62 9.22 14.45
CA ASP A 153 -12.03 10.38 15.12
C ASP A 153 -12.83 10.76 16.36
N ALA A 154 -14.16 10.83 16.24
CA ALA A 154 -15.03 11.17 17.36
C ALA A 154 -14.97 10.10 18.48
N THR A 155 -14.80 8.83 18.11
CA THR A 155 -14.62 7.75 19.10
C THR A 155 -13.24 7.82 19.74
N LEU A 156 -12.19 8.05 18.95
CA LEU A 156 -10.82 8.18 19.44
C LEU A 156 -10.70 9.33 20.44
N GLU A 157 -11.19 10.51 20.10
CA GLU A 157 -11.12 11.69 20.98
C GLU A 157 -11.89 11.48 22.28
N ARG A 158 -13.04 10.80 22.22
CA ARG A 158 -13.79 10.42 23.40
C ARG A 158 -13.01 9.45 24.28
N ALA A 159 -12.44 8.40 23.69
CA ALA A 159 -11.63 7.43 24.43
C ALA A 159 -10.38 8.08 25.05
N ARG A 160 -9.69 8.95 24.31
CA ARG A 160 -8.54 9.75 24.78
C ARG A 160 -8.94 10.60 25.98
N GLY A 161 -10.06 11.32 25.89
CA GLY A 161 -10.60 12.12 27.00
C GLY A 161 -11.02 11.31 28.22
N ARG A 162 -11.17 9.99 28.10
CA ARG A 162 -11.47 9.05 29.17
C ARG A 162 -10.28 8.19 29.59
N GLY A 163 -9.06 8.58 29.21
CA GLY A 163 -7.82 7.96 29.70
C GLY A 163 -7.34 6.76 28.89
N ALA A 164 -7.87 6.52 27.68
CA ALA A 164 -7.23 5.58 26.75
C ALA A 164 -5.88 6.12 26.27
N ASP A 165 -4.92 5.21 26.12
CA ASP A 165 -3.63 5.49 25.51
C ASP A 165 -3.71 5.30 23.99
N VAL A 166 -3.42 6.36 23.23
CA VAL A 166 -3.50 6.35 21.77
C VAL A 166 -2.19 5.81 21.20
N GLN A 167 -2.22 4.55 20.81
CA GLN A 167 -1.08 3.85 20.20
C GLN A 167 -0.90 4.22 18.72
N ARG A 168 -1.99 4.61 18.03
CA ARG A 168 -1.95 5.06 16.64
C ARG A 168 -3.07 6.05 16.36
N GLU A 169 -2.69 7.26 15.95
CA GLU A 169 -3.59 8.32 15.49
C GLU A 169 -4.38 7.90 14.23
N PRO A 170 -5.50 8.57 13.90
CA PRO A 170 -6.33 8.21 12.77
C PRO A 170 -5.57 8.19 11.45
N TYR A 171 -5.74 7.13 10.68
CA TYR A 171 -5.15 6.97 9.36
C TYR A 171 -6.14 6.25 8.44
N GLU A 172 -6.02 6.49 7.14
CA GLU A 172 -6.85 5.81 6.14
C GLU A 172 -6.04 4.74 5.40
N ASN A 173 -6.54 3.52 5.38
CA ASN A 173 -6.02 2.45 4.53
C ASN A 173 -7.16 1.52 4.10
N TYR A 174 -7.00 0.87 2.95
CA TYR A 174 -7.95 -0.14 2.45
C TYR A 174 -9.44 0.29 2.48
N GLY A 175 -9.72 1.58 2.30
CA GLY A 175 -11.09 2.12 2.32
C GLY A 175 -11.71 2.35 3.69
N SER A 176 -10.94 2.27 4.78
CA SER A 176 -11.41 2.53 6.14
C SER A 176 -10.53 3.55 6.85
N ARG A 177 -11.14 4.30 7.77
CA ARG A 177 -10.44 5.17 8.71
C ARG A 177 -10.22 4.43 10.01
N ASN A 178 -8.97 4.22 10.36
CA ASN A 178 -8.56 3.34 11.46
C ASN A 178 -7.80 4.11 12.54
N ALA A 179 -7.91 3.68 13.78
CA ALA A 179 -7.09 4.14 14.90
C ALA A 179 -6.83 2.98 15.87
N THR A 180 -5.85 3.12 16.76
CA THR A 180 -5.58 2.11 17.78
C THR A 180 -5.42 2.76 19.15
N ILE A 181 -6.12 2.18 20.13
CA ILE A 181 -6.00 2.55 21.54
C ILE A 181 -5.72 1.34 22.43
N VAL A 182 -5.17 1.60 23.61
CA VAL A 182 -5.23 0.71 24.77
C VAL A 182 -6.14 1.37 25.80
N ASP A 183 -7.16 0.66 26.25
CA ASP A 183 -8.08 1.17 27.27
C ASP A 183 -7.42 1.17 28.67
N PRO A 184 -8.04 1.84 29.67
CA PRO A 184 -7.49 1.88 31.04
C PRO A 184 -7.32 0.51 31.71
N PHE A 185 -7.96 -0.53 31.19
CA PHE A 185 -7.94 -1.89 31.72
C PHE A 185 -6.94 -2.80 30.97
N GLY A 186 -6.16 -2.23 30.03
CA GLY A 186 -5.07 -2.88 29.34
C GLY A 186 -5.46 -3.60 28.04
N HIS A 187 -6.73 -3.53 27.60
CA HIS A 187 -7.15 -4.18 26.36
C HIS A 187 -6.87 -3.27 25.15
N ARG A 188 -6.38 -3.87 24.06
CA ARG A 188 -6.03 -3.16 22.83
C ARG A 188 -7.19 -3.23 21.84
N TRP A 189 -7.66 -2.05 21.43
CA TRP A 189 -8.76 -1.88 20.48
C TRP A 189 -8.25 -1.27 19.18
N MET A 190 -8.65 -1.87 18.06
CA MET A 190 -8.50 -1.32 16.73
C MET A 190 -9.85 -0.76 16.29
N LEU A 191 -9.97 0.56 16.26
CA LEU A 191 -11.16 1.25 15.79
C LEU A 191 -11.12 1.29 14.27
N SER A 192 -12.22 0.92 13.62
CA SER A 192 -12.37 1.00 12.16
C SER A 192 -13.72 1.61 11.82
N GLY A 193 -13.70 2.64 10.99
CA GLY A 193 -14.91 3.34 10.53
C GLY A 193 -14.81 3.70 9.06
N PRO A 194 -15.86 4.32 8.50
CA PRO A 194 -15.85 4.78 7.11
C PRO A 194 -14.65 5.70 6.85
N ALA A 195 -13.98 5.51 5.72
CA ALA A 195 -13.00 6.49 5.24
C ALA A 195 -13.69 7.85 5.07
N THR A 196 -13.03 8.94 5.47
CA THR A 196 -13.54 10.29 5.26
C THR A 196 -13.44 10.72 3.80
N GLY A 197 -12.59 10.03 3.01
CA GLY A 197 -12.26 10.44 1.66
C GLY A 197 -11.42 11.72 1.63
N ALA A 198 -10.96 12.21 2.79
CA ALA A 198 -10.01 13.30 2.85
C ALA A 198 -8.68 12.81 2.26
N ALA A 199 -8.15 13.57 1.29
CA ALA A 199 -6.83 13.27 0.75
C ALA A 199 -5.82 13.26 1.91
N THR A 200 -5.10 12.15 2.07
CA THR A 200 -3.97 12.10 2.99
C THR A 200 -2.99 13.18 2.51
N PRO A 201 -2.49 14.07 3.38
CA PRO A 201 -1.53 15.06 2.94
C PRO A 201 -0.20 14.40 2.57
N ILE A 202 0.55 15.02 1.67
CA ILE A 202 1.89 14.55 1.30
C ILE A 202 2.79 14.45 2.54
N GLN A 203 3.56 13.37 2.62
CA GLN A 203 4.40 13.03 3.77
C GLN A 203 5.88 13.26 3.48
N HIS A 204 6.69 13.40 4.53
CA HIS A 204 8.14 13.40 4.40
C HIS A 204 8.61 12.15 3.63
N GLY A 205 9.41 12.34 2.59
CA GLY A 205 9.95 11.29 1.74
C GLY A 205 9.07 10.93 0.53
N ASP A 206 7.88 11.50 0.38
CA ASP A 206 7.10 11.36 -0.85
C ASP A 206 7.68 12.22 -1.99
N VAL A 207 7.32 11.87 -3.23
CA VAL A 207 7.70 12.62 -4.44
C VAL A 207 6.56 13.57 -4.83
N GLY A 208 6.68 14.84 -4.47
CA GLY A 208 5.64 15.83 -4.75
C GLY A 208 5.68 16.41 -6.15
N TYR A 209 6.86 16.40 -6.78
CA TYR A 209 7.05 16.91 -8.12
C TYR A 209 8.10 16.10 -8.85
N VAL A 210 7.89 15.89 -10.15
CA VAL A 210 8.89 15.29 -11.04
C VAL A 210 9.06 16.15 -12.29
N SER A 211 10.21 16.05 -12.94
CA SER A 211 10.37 16.61 -14.27
C SER A 211 11.20 15.73 -15.18
N VAL A 212 10.77 15.60 -16.43
CA VAL A 212 11.56 14.98 -17.48
C VAL A 212 12.66 15.96 -17.91
N TRP A 213 13.90 15.58 -17.66
CA TRP A 213 15.09 16.33 -18.04
C TRP A 213 15.62 15.78 -19.36
N THR A 214 15.64 16.64 -20.37
CA THR A 214 15.89 16.25 -21.77
C THR A 214 16.67 17.34 -22.52
N PRO A 215 17.31 17.05 -23.67
CA PRO A 215 17.98 18.09 -24.46
C PRO A 215 17.02 19.14 -25.06
N ASP A 216 15.80 18.75 -25.41
CA ASP A 216 14.80 19.61 -26.08
C ASP A 216 13.40 19.34 -25.50
N ALA A 217 12.92 20.25 -24.65
CA ALA A 217 11.64 20.11 -23.96
C ALA A 217 10.43 20.17 -24.90
N ASP A 218 10.47 21.00 -25.94
CA ASP A 218 9.36 21.12 -26.89
C ASP A 218 9.24 19.85 -27.73
N ARG A 219 10.38 19.26 -28.12
CA ARG A 219 10.38 17.97 -28.83
C ARG A 219 9.90 16.83 -27.93
N ALA A 220 10.30 16.81 -26.65
CA ALA A 220 9.80 15.83 -25.69
C ALA A 220 8.29 16.02 -25.46
N ALA A 221 7.81 17.26 -25.37
CA ALA A 221 6.38 17.55 -25.23
C ALA A 221 5.58 17.01 -26.43
N ALA A 222 6.10 17.13 -27.66
CA ALA A 222 5.48 16.53 -28.83
C ALA A 222 5.46 14.99 -28.76
N PHE A 223 6.59 14.38 -28.35
CA PHE A 223 6.70 12.93 -28.19
C PHE A 223 5.73 12.39 -27.14
N TYR A 224 5.78 12.90 -25.90
CA TYR A 224 4.93 12.43 -24.81
C TYR A 224 3.47 12.87 -24.99
N GLY A 225 3.20 13.97 -25.69
CA GLY A 225 1.86 14.35 -26.14
C GLY A 225 1.24 13.29 -27.04
N HIS A 226 2.00 12.74 -27.99
CA HIS A 226 1.55 11.63 -28.85
C HIS A 226 1.41 10.30 -28.08
N VAL A 227 2.41 9.94 -27.28
CA VAL A 227 2.45 8.63 -26.61
C VAL A 227 1.49 8.54 -25.43
N LEU A 228 1.49 9.55 -24.55
CA LEU A 228 0.78 9.56 -23.27
C LEU A 228 -0.46 10.46 -23.27
N GLY A 229 -0.64 11.31 -24.28
CA GLY A 229 -1.73 12.28 -24.32
C GLY A 229 -1.51 13.52 -23.45
N TRP A 230 -0.25 13.83 -23.10
CA TRP A 230 0.07 15.03 -22.32
C TRP A 230 -0.30 16.32 -23.03
N THR A 231 -0.87 17.25 -22.27
CA THR A 231 -1.03 18.66 -22.66
C THR A 231 0.04 19.47 -21.94
N TYR A 232 0.94 20.08 -22.69
CA TYR A 232 2.09 20.82 -22.15
C TYR A 232 1.91 22.32 -22.33
N ASP A 233 2.16 23.07 -21.27
CA ASP A 233 2.25 24.53 -21.29
C ASP A 233 3.74 24.98 -21.37
N PRO A 234 4.20 25.52 -22.51
CA PRO A 234 5.58 25.93 -22.68
C PRO A 234 5.98 27.18 -21.88
N VAL A 235 5.02 27.93 -21.32
CA VAL A 235 5.32 29.10 -20.48
C VAL A 235 5.67 28.68 -19.06
N THR A 236 4.93 27.72 -18.51
CA THR A 236 5.13 27.21 -17.14
C THR A 236 6.01 25.97 -17.10
N HIS A 237 6.29 25.37 -18.26
CA HIS A 237 6.99 24.10 -18.42
C HIS A 237 6.28 22.90 -17.77
N GLN A 238 4.95 22.97 -17.60
CA GLN A 238 4.14 21.97 -16.90
C GLN A 238 3.26 21.15 -17.85
N VAL A 239 3.02 19.89 -17.48
CA VAL A 239 1.91 19.09 -18.00
C VAL A 239 0.64 19.46 -17.24
N THR A 240 -0.42 19.82 -17.94
CA THR A 240 -1.62 20.45 -17.36
C THR A 240 -2.82 19.51 -17.22
N ASN A 241 -2.70 18.27 -17.69
CA ASN A 241 -3.78 17.28 -17.67
C ASN A 241 -3.45 16.03 -16.84
N THR A 242 -2.54 16.17 -15.88
CA THR A 242 -2.20 15.16 -14.87
C THR A 242 -2.49 15.69 -13.46
N LYS A 243 -2.75 14.79 -12.52
CA LYS A 243 -2.84 15.11 -11.10
C LYS A 243 -1.45 15.29 -10.48
N GLN A 244 -0.50 14.43 -10.84
CA GLN A 244 0.88 14.61 -10.41
C GLN A 244 1.45 15.85 -11.09
N HIS A 245 2.21 16.66 -10.36
CA HIS A 245 2.95 17.77 -10.94
C HIS A 245 4.15 17.24 -11.73
N ILE A 246 4.09 17.40 -13.06
CA ILE A 246 5.09 16.90 -14.01
C ILE A 246 5.56 18.07 -14.87
N GLY A 247 6.86 18.35 -14.85
CA GLY A 247 7.48 19.33 -15.74
C GLY A 247 8.32 18.72 -16.86
N LEU A 248 8.61 19.51 -17.89
CA LEU A 248 9.57 19.18 -18.95
C LEU A 248 10.60 20.30 -19.08
N PHE A 249 11.88 19.97 -18.89
CA PHE A 249 12.96 20.98 -18.89
C PHE A 249 14.09 20.61 -19.85
N SER A 250 14.52 21.61 -20.61
CA SER A 250 15.71 21.52 -21.46
C SER A 250 16.95 21.71 -20.60
N VAL A 251 17.73 20.65 -20.38
CA VAL A 251 18.93 20.69 -19.55
C VAL A 251 20.15 20.13 -20.27
N PRO A 252 21.33 20.76 -20.12
CA PRO A 252 22.58 20.16 -20.58
C PRO A 252 22.98 19.06 -19.60
N GLY A 253 22.67 17.79 -19.88
CA GLY A 253 22.95 16.74 -18.91
C GLY A 253 22.35 15.37 -19.22
N PRO A 254 22.24 14.50 -18.19
CA PRO A 254 21.67 13.17 -18.35
C PRO A 254 20.18 13.23 -18.67
N ARG A 255 19.71 12.29 -19.50
CA ARG A 255 18.28 12.10 -19.75
C ARG A 255 17.71 11.27 -18.61
N THR A 256 16.96 11.90 -17.72
CA THR A 256 16.49 11.28 -16.47
C THR A 256 15.16 11.88 -16.06
N LEU A 257 14.47 11.18 -15.17
CA LEU A 257 13.47 11.81 -14.31
C LEU A 257 14.19 12.51 -13.16
N PHE A 258 13.99 13.81 -13.02
CA PHE A 258 14.37 14.57 -11.83
C PHE A 258 13.24 14.49 -10.81
N CYS A 259 13.56 14.15 -9.55
CA CYS A 259 12.58 14.01 -8.48
C CYS A 259 12.75 15.12 -7.43
N CYS A 260 11.63 15.66 -6.96
CA CYS A 260 11.58 16.60 -5.85
C CYS A 260 10.81 15.96 -4.69
N TYR A 261 11.49 15.78 -3.56
CA TYR A 261 10.97 15.05 -2.41
C TYR A 261 10.44 15.99 -1.32
N ALA A 262 9.28 15.66 -0.76
CA ALA A 262 8.73 16.41 0.36
C ALA A 262 9.57 16.19 1.62
N VAL A 263 9.91 17.27 2.32
CA VAL A 263 10.57 17.24 3.62
C VAL A 263 9.80 18.08 4.63
N SER A 264 9.78 17.64 5.87
CA SER A 264 9.14 18.34 6.98
C SER A 264 9.96 19.52 7.52
N ASP A 265 11.25 19.58 7.20
CA ASP A 265 12.20 20.59 7.64
C ASP A 265 13.31 20.74 6.59
N LEU A 266 13.32 21.86 5.86
CA LEU A 266 14.33 22.14 4.82
C LEU A 266 15.74 22.33 5.39
N ASP A 267 15.88 22.94 6.58
CA ASP A 267 17.19 23.15 7.20
C ASP A 267 17.76 21.82 7.73
N GLY A 268 16.92 20.99 8.31
CA GLY A 268 17.26 19.62 8.69
C GLY A 268 17.68 18.79 7.47
N ALA A 269 16.93 18.87 6.37
CA ALA A 269 17.28 18.21 5.11
C ALA A 269 18.63 18.69 4.57
N ARG A 270 18.90 20.01 4.59
CA ARG A 270 20.18 20.60 4.18
C ARG A 270 21.35 20.00 4.95
N GLN A 271 21.24 19.94 6.28
CA GLN A 271 22.28 19.37 7.14
C GLN A 271 22.49 17.87 6.85
N SER A 272 21.41 17.11 6.68
CA SER A 272 21.45 15.69 6.34
C SER A 272 22.11 15.42 4.99
N ILE A 273 21.82 16.23 3.97
CA ILE A 273 22.43 16.13 2.63
C ILE A 273 23.93 16.38 2.70
N LEU A 274 24.35 17.47 3.33
CA LEU A 274 25.77 17.82 3.49
C LEU A 274 26.53 16.75 4.30
N ALA A 275 25.94 16.27 5.39
CA ALA A 275 26.51 15.19 6.20
C ALA A 275 26.57 13.85 5.46
N GLY A 276 25.67 13.64 4.50
CA GLY A 276 25.65 12.49 3.59
C GLY A 276 26.69 12.56 2.47
N GLY A 277 27.43 13.66 2.34
CA GLY A 277 28.42 13.88 1.27
C GLY A 277 27.84 14.48 -0.01
N GLY A 278 26.60 14.97 0.02
CA GLY A 278 25.97 15.68 -1.09
C GLY A 278 26.25 17.19 -1.09
N THR A 279 25.71 17.88 -2.09
CA THR A 279 25.72 19.34 -2.21
C THR A 279 24.30 19.88 -2.32
N VAL A 280 24.14 21.17 -2.05
CA VAL A 280 22.84 21.86 -2.03
C VAL A 280 22.95 23.22 -2.73
N ASP A 281 21.89 23.60 -3.42
CA ASP A 281 21.74 24.91 -4.03
C ASP A 281 21.14 25.93 -3.04
N GLU A 282 20.98 27.17 -3.52
CA GLU A 282 20.18 28.18 -2.83
C GLU A 282 18.69 27.79 -2.87
N VAL A 283 17.97 28.12 -1.79
CA VAL A 283 16.52 27.89 -1.73
C VAL A 283 15.82 28.85 -2.68
N GLN A 284 14.92 28.32 -3.48
CA GLN A 284 14.05 29.07 -4.38
C GLN A 284 12.60 28.95 -3.89
N VAL A 285 11.84 30.03 -4.00
CA VAL A 285 10.43 30.07 -3.58
C VAL A 285 9.55 29.95 -4.81
N PHE A 286 8.67 28.95 -4.82
CA PHE A 286 7.65 28.73 -5.83
C PHE A 286 6.25 28.79 -5.20
N ASP A 287 5.21 28.87 -6.03
CA ASP A 287 3.82 28.94 -5.58
C ASP A 287 3.39 27.69 -4.78
N PHE A 288 4.08 26.56 -4.98
CA PHE A 288 3.82 25.29 -4.29
C PHE A 288 4.76 25.01 -3.10
N GLY A 289 5.73 25.89 -2.82
CA GLY A 289 6.62 25.73 -1.67
C GLY A 289 8.04 26.25 -1.88
N GLU A 290 8.81 26.20 -0.81
CA GLU A 290 10.26 26.44 -0.84
C GLU A 290 10.97 25.18 -1.32
N VAL A 291 11.82 25.32 -2.33
CA VAL A 291 12.50 24.21 -3.01
C VAL A 291 14.01 24.43 -2.92
N MET A 292 14.75 23.38 -2.60
CA MET A 292 16.21 23.36 -2.59
C MET A 292 16.71 22.24 -3.50
N GLY A 293 17.38 22.62 -4.59
CA GLY A 293 18.13 21.69 -5.43
C GLY A 293 19.29 21.06 -4.68
N ALA A 294 19.64 19.82 -5.02
CA ALA A 294 20.72 19.08 -4.40
C ALA A 294 21.33 18.05 -5.35
N THR A 295 22.56 17.64 -5.04
CA THR A 295 23.23 16.51 -5.68
C THR A 295 23.63 15.51 -4.58
N ASP A 296 23.31 14.23 -4.77
CA ASP A 296 23.68 13.20 -3.80
C ASP A 296 25.18 12.85 -3.87
N ALA A 297 25.63 12.01 -2.93
CA ALA A 297 27.04 11.63 -2.84
C ALA A 297 27.56 10.82 -4.05
N GLN A 298 26.66 10.29 -4.89
CA GLN A 298 27.00 9.55 -6.10
C GLN A 298 26.88 10.42 -7.37
N GLY A 299 26.34 11.64 -7.25
CA GLY A 299 26.23 12.60 -8.35
C GLY A 299 24.84 12.73 -8.96
N MET A 300 23.80 12.12 -8.38
CA MET A 300 22.42 12.28 -8.86
C MET A 300 21.84 13.61 -8.42
N ASN A 301 21.23 14.34 -9.36
CA ASN A 301 20.51 15.57 -9.06
C ASN A 301 19.08 15.26 -8.61
N PHE A 302 18.66 15.93 -7.54
CA PHE A 302 17.30 15.90 -7.01
C PHE A 302 16.97 17.25 -6.36
N ALA A 303 15.75 17.41 -5.87
CA ALA A 303 15.41 18.52 -4.98
C ALA A 303 14.66 18.03 -3.75
N VAL A 304 14.63 18.86 -2.73
CA VAL A 304 13.70 18.74 -1.61
C VAL A 304 12.86 19.98 -1.52
N PHE A 305 11.61 19.83 -1.07
CA PHE A 305 10.73 20.96 -0.85
C PHE A 305 9.93 20.81 0.43
N GLN A 306 9.56 21.93 1.05
CA GLN A 306 8.63 21.91 2.16
C GLN A 306 7.20 22.08 1.62
N PRO A 307 6.33 21.06 1.74
CA PRO A 307 4.99 21.12 1.18
C PRO A 307 4.12 22.15 1.89
N VAL A 308 3.20 22.75 1.14
CA VAL A 308 2.19 23.64 1.70
C VAL A 308 1.13 22.82 2.47
N ALA A 309 0.54 23.42 3.50
CA ALA A 309 -0.42 22.72 4.35
C ALA A 309 -1.64 22.22 3.54
N GLY A 310 -1.88 20.90 3.58
CA GLY A 310 -3.02 20.26 2.93
C GLY A 310 -2.79 19.83 1.48
N GLU A 311 -1.55 19.93 0.96
CA GLU A 311 -1.21 19.35 -0.34
C GLU A 311 -1.50 17.84 -0.34
N PRO A 312 -2.33 17.34 -1.28
CA PRO A 312 -2.70 15.94 -1.30
C PRO A 312 -1.48 15.07 -1.64
N ARG A 313 -1.39 13.93 -0.96
CA ARG A 313 -0.39 12.92 -1.23
C ARG A 313 -0.60 12.35 -2.64
N PRO A 314 0.48 12.16 -3.43
CA PRO A 314 0.41 11.45 -4.69
C PRO A 314 -0.28 10.09 -4.60
N ASP A 315 -1.01 9.72 -5.65
CA ASP A 315 -1.57 8.38 -5.80
C ASP A 315 -0.43 7.34 -5.89
N LEU A 316 -0.60 6.18 -5.24
CA LEU A 316 0.48 5.19 -5.12
C LEU A 316 0.97 4.65 -6.48
N ASN A 317 0.05 4.41 -7.42
CA ASN A 317 0.30 3.82 -8.74
C ASN A 317 -0.19 4.73 -9.89
N GLY A 318 -0.25 6.04 -9.65
CA GLY A 318 -0.81 7.01 -10.60
C GLY A 318 -2.34 6.95 -10.69
N ALA A 319 -2.93 8.03 -11.21
CA ALA A 319 -4.38 8.24 -11.25
C ALA A 319 -5.06 7.80 -12.56
N GLY A 320 -4.30 7.35 -13.56
CA GLY A 320 -4.80 7.03 -14.89
C GLY A 320 -3.72 7.18 -15.98
N PRO A 321 -4.10 7.09 -17.27
CA PRO A 321 -3.15 7.23 -18.38
C PRO A 321 -2.37 8.54 -18.34
N GLY A 322 -1.05 8.46 -18.56
CA GLY A 322 -0.12 9.60 -18.52
C GLY A 322 0.43 9.93 -17.13
N GLU A 323 -0.07 9.29 -16.07
CA GLU A 323 0.42 9.48 -14.70
C GLU A 323 1.64 8.61 -14.39
N LEU A 324 2.45 9.05 -13.42
CA LEU A 324 3.58 8.29 -12.90
C LEU A 324 3.08 7.17 -11.99
N SER A 325 3.39 5.91 -12.32
CA SER A 325 3.01 4.74 -11.51
C SER A 325 4.15 4.13 -10.72
N TYR A 326 5.37 4.22 -11.22
CA TYR A 326 6.54 3.65 -10.56
C TYR A 326 7.81 4.44 -10.90
N ILE A 327 8.73 4.55 -9.95
CA ILE A 327 10.04 5.17 -10.13
C ILE A 327 11.11 4.10 -9.90
N THR A 328 11.99 3.90 -10.89
CA THR A 328 13.16 3.02 -10.73
C THR A 328 14.42 3.87 -10.64
N HIS A 329 15.11 3.82 -9.51
CA HIS A 329 16.44 4.39 -9.33
C HIS A 329 17.49 3.35 -9.72
N GLU A 330 18.03 3.47 -10.93
CA GLU A 330 19.20 2.69 -11.34
C GLU A 330 20.45 3.35 -10.74
N VAL A 331 21.21 2.60 -9.94
CA VAL A 331 22.34 3.13 -9.18
C VAL A 331 23.53 2.18 -9.25
N THR A 332 24.72 2.76 -9.21
CA THR A 332 25.98 1.99 -9.21
C THR A 332 26.22 1.28 -7.87
N ASP A 333 25.86 1.92 -6.76
CA ASP A 333 25.99 1.38 -5.40
C ASP A 333 24.69 1.58 -4.61
N SER A 334 23.94 0.50 -4.42
CA SER A 334 22.67 0.52 -3.67
C SER A 334 22.88 0.76 -2.18
N ALA A 335 24.02 0.34 -1.61
CA ALA A 335 24.30 0.50 -0.19
C ALA A 335 24.56 1.98 0.12
N ALA A 336 25.36 2.65 -0.73
CA ALA A 336 25.57 4.09 -0.64
C ALA A 336 24.26 4.87 -0.86
N PHE A 337 23.45 4.48 -1.84
CA PHE A 337 22.15 5.09 -2.10
C PHE A 337 21.25 4.99 -0.86
N LYS A 338 21.02 3.78 -0.35
CA LYS A 338 20.17 3.56 0.82
C LYS A 338 20.66 4.32 2.05
N ALA A 339 21.98 4.33 2.29
CA ALA A 339 22.55 5.07 3.42
C ALA A 339 22.29 6.59 3.32
N PHE A 340 22.37 7.16 2.11
CA PHE A 340 22.09 8.56 1.86
C PHE A 340 20.59 8.88 2.03
N TYR A 341 19.71 8.17 1.31
CA TYR A 341 18.28 8.48 1.31
C TYR A 341 17.54 8.05 2.59
N SER A 342 18.01 7.04 3.33
CA SER A 342 17.51 6.79 4.69
C SER A 342 17.79 7.94 5.66
N ARG A 343 18.91 8.66 5.47
CA ARG A 343 19.25 9.82 6.30
C ARG A 343 18.39 11.04 5.97
N VAL A 344 18.22 11.30 4.66
CA VAL A 344 17.58 12.52 4.18
C VAL A 344 16.05 12.41 4.15
N LEU A 345 15.51 11.27 3.73
CA LEU A 345 14.08 11.04 3.47
C LEU A 345 13.41 10.04 4.43
N PHE A 346 14.18 9.51 5.38
CA PHE A 346 13.74 8.45 6.30
C PHE A 346 13.19 7.19 5.61
N TRP A 347 13.60 6.97 4.36
CA TRP A 347 13.23 5.78 3.62
C TRP A 347 13.77 4.52 4.28
N THR A 348 12.89 3.53 4.41
CA THR A 348 13.24 2.14 4.71
C THR A 348 13.08 1.30 3.46
N PHE A 349 13.82 0.20 3.40
CA PHE A 349 13.94 -0.61 2.20
C PHE A 349 13.67 -2.08 2.49
N GLU A 350 13.04 -2.75 1.55
CA GLU A 350 12.86 -4.20 1.55
C GLU A 350 13.52 -4.85 0.34
N PRO A 351 14.02 -6.09 0.44
CA PRO A 351 14.60 -6.79 -0.69
C PRO A 351 13.60 -6.93 -1.85
N GLY A 352 14.05 -6.57 -3.04
CA GLY A 352 13.30 -6.73 -4.29
C GLY A 352 13.45 -8.13 -4.88
N ARG A 353 13.08 -8.26 -6.16
CA ARG A 353 13.06 -9.54 -6.88
C ARG A 353 14.29 -9.81 -7.74
N ILE A 354 15.11 -8.80 -7.96
CA ILE A 354 16.37 -8.90 -8.71
C ILE A 354 17.55 -8.85 -7.75
N ASP A 355 18.71 -9.30 -8.22
CA ASP A 355 19.96 -9.13 -7.47
C ASP A 355 20.23 -7.64 -7.26
N ASP A 356 20.63 -7.29 -6.03
CA ASP A 356 20.76 -5.91 -5.54
C ASP A 356 19.53 -4.99 -5.83
N GLY A 357 18.34 -5.57 -5.93
CA GLY A 357 17.07 -4.86 -6.06
C GLY A 357 16.45 -4.53 -4.71
N TRP A 358 15.84 -3.35 -4.56
CA TRP A 358 15.21 -2.91 -3.31
C TRP A 358 13.91 -2.15 -3.57
N GLY A 359 12.87 -2.41 -2.78
CA GLY A 359 11.66 -1.59 -2.74
C GLY A 359 11.75 -0.51 -1.66
N VAL A 360 11.32 0.71 -1.96
CA VAL A 360 11.17 1.79 -0.96
C VAL A 360 9.83 1.62 -0.26
N GLN A 361 9.85 1.52 1.06
CA GLN A 361 8.63 1.36 1.84
C GLN A 361 7.95 2.71 2.10
N SER A 362 6.63 2.70 2.00
CA SER A 362 5.77 3.83 2.39
C SER A 362 5.98 5.15 1.63
N ALA A 363 6.80 5.20 0.58
CA ALA A 363 6.93 6.38 -0.29
C ALA A 363 5.91 6.36 -1.44
N HIS A 364 5.42 7.54 -1.82
CA HIS A 364 4.49 7.73 -2.94
C HIS A 364 5.07 8.66 -4.02
N PRO A 365 4.97 8.31 -5.32
CA PRO A 365 4.55 7.02 -5.87
C PRO A 365 5.48 5.86 -5.50
N MET A 366 5.09 4.63 -5.81
CA MET A 366 5.95 3.47 -5.58
C MET A 366 7.33 3.67 -6.22
N SER A 367 8.37 3.37 -5.44
CA SER A 367 9.75 3.56 -5.87
C SER A 367 10.58 2.31 -5.57
N GLY A 368 11.54 2.03 -6.44
CA GLY A 368 12.48 0.93 -6.28
C GLY A 368 13.88 1.31 -6.73
N ILE A 369 14.84 0.47 -6.35
CA ILE A 369 16.26 0.64 -6.64
C ILE A 369 16.74 -0.60 -7.40
N ALA A 370 17.47 -0.38 -8.49
CA ALA A 370 18.22 -1.40 -9.19
C ALA A 370 19.72 -1.11 -9.02
N GLY A 371 20.34 -1.78 -8.04
CA GLY A 371 21.76 -1.66 -7.75
C GLY A 371 22.67 -2.34 -8.78
N GLY A 372 23.97 -2.02 -8.75
CA GLY A 372 24.96 -2.56 -9.68
C GLY A 372 24.78 -2.11 -11.14
N SER A 373 23.95 -1.09 -11.37
CA SER A 373 23.67 -0.57 -12.70
C SER A 373 24.90 0.14 -13.28
N ALA A 374 25.10 0.08 -14.60
CA ALA A 374 26.26 0.69 -15.27
C ALA A 374 26.24 2.23 -15.24
N GLN A 375 25.07 2.82 -15.02
CA GLN A 375 24.84 4.25 -14.97
C GLN A 375 23.90 4.57 -13.82
N GLN A 376 24.00 5.79 -13.30
CA GLN A 376 23.06 6.32 -12.34
C GLN A 376 21.99 7.13 -13.09
N VAL A 377 20.76 6.64 -13.09
CA VAL A 377 19.62 7.27 -13.78
C VAL A 377 18.30 6.92 -13.07
N THR A 378 17.35 7.85 -13.06
CA THR A 378 16.00 7.58 -12.59
C THR A 378 15.08 7.37 -13.78
N VAL A 379 14.46 6.20 -13.86
CA VAL A 379 13.61 5.76 -14.97
C VAL A 379 12.14 5.74 -14.51
N PRO A 380 11.25 6.54 -15.12
CA PRO A 380 9.83 6.54 -14.80
C PRO A 380 9.11 5.37 -15.46
N MET A 381 8.03 4.90 -14.83
CA MET A 381 6.97 4.13 -15.47
C MET A 381 5.71 4.98 -15.58
N TRP A 382 5.21 5.14 -16.80
CA TRP A 382 3.99 5.88 -17.09
C TRP A 382 2.83 4.92 -17.30
N THR A 383 1.70 5.20 -16.65
CA THR A 383 0.47 4.42 -16.83
C THR A 383 -0.12 4.68 -18.21
N VAL A 384 -0.58 3.63 -18.88
CA VAL A 384 -1.33 3.71 -20.14
C VAL A 384 -2.52 2.78 -20.13
N ALA A 385 -3.55 3.11 -20.91
CA ALA A 385 -4.74 2.27 -21.02
C ALA A 385 -4.46 0.95 -21.78
N ASP A 386 -3.51 0.99 -22.73
CA ASP A 386 -3.13 -0.14 -23.59
C ASP A 386 -1.64 -0.02 -23.93
N VAL A 387 -0.82 -0.95 -23.43
CA VAL A 387 0.63 -0.95 -23.65
C VAL A 387 0.99 -1.27 -25.11
N GLU A 388 0.27 -2.16 -25.78
CA GLU A 388 0.56 -2.52 -27.17
C GLU A 388 0.31 -1.32 -28.09
N ALA A 389 -0.82 -0.65 -27.92
CA ALA A 389 -1.13 0.56 -28.68
C ALA A 389 -0.16 1.71 -28.34
N ALA A 390 0.27 1.85 -27.09
CA ALA A 390 1.24 2.87 -26.68
C ALA A 390 2.63 2.63 -27.29
N VAL A 391 3.08 1.36 -27.38
CA VAL A 391 4.33 0.99 -28.05
C VAL A 391 4.31 1.37 -29.53
N VAL A 392 3.19 1.18 -30.23
CA VAL A 392 3.06 1.65 -31.63
C VAL A 392 3.27 3.16 -31.71
N ARG A 393 2.65 3.93 -30.80
CA ARG A 393 2.83 5.40 -30.76
C ARG A 393 4.27 5.80 -30.46
N VAL A 394 4.99 5.05 -29.63
CA VAL A 394 6.43 5.28 -29.38
C VAL A 394 7.22 5.19 -30.67
N ILE A 395 7.01 4.14 -31.48
CA ILE A 395 7.71 3.93 -32.75
C ILE A 395 7.36 5.04 -33.75
N GLU A 396 6.07 5.39 -33.86
CA GLU A 396 5.60 6.45 -34.75
C GLU A 396 6.22 7.83 -34.41
N ALA A 397 6.42 8.10 -33.13
CA ALA A 397 7.05 9.33 -32.64
C ALA A 397 8.59 9.33 -32.74
N GLY A 398 9.20 8.26 -33.27
CA GLY A 398 10.65 8.15 -33.44
C GLY A 398 11.42 7.58 -32.23
N GLY A 399 10.70 7.05 -31.24
CA GLY A 399 11.27 6.32 -30.12
C GLY A 399 11.62 4.86 -30.46
N THR A 400 12.16 4.14 -29.50
CA THR A 400 12.58 2.74 -29.64
C THR A 400 12.03 1.88 -28.51
N VAL A 401 11.63 0.64 -28.81
CA VAL A 401 11.25 -0.37 -27.81
C VAL A 401 12.48 -1.19 -27.46
N ILE A 402 12.86 -1.22 -26.19
CA ILE A 402 13.95 -2.07 -25.68
C ILE A 402 13.40 -3.46 -25.32
N GLU A 403 12.29 -3.48 -24.59
CA GLU A 403 11.61 -4.70 -24.16
C GLU A 403 10.16 -4.65 -24.62
N ASP A 404 9.76 -5.64 -25.42
CA ASP A 404 8.40 -5.77 -25.93
C ASP A 404 7.38 -5.95 -24.79
N PRO A 405 6.10 -5.59 -25.01
CA PRO A 405 5.03 -5.79 -24.05
C PRO A 405 5.01 -7.22 -23.50
N SER A 406 5.12 -7.35 -22.18
CA SER A 406 5.11 -8.65 -21.51
C SER A 406 4.31 -8.61 -20.21
N GLN A 407 3.63 -9.72 -19.90
CA GLN A 407 2.86 -9.86 -18.67
C GLN A 407 3.80 -10.03 -17.47
N GLN A 408 3.70 -9.12 -16.53
CA GLN A 408 4.34 -9.16 -15.22
C GLN A 408 3.30 -9.51 -14.15
N SER A 409 3.76 -9.78 -12.91
CA SER A 409 2.85 -10.08 -11.80
C SER A 409 1.98 -8.87 -11.39
N TYR A 410 2.40 -7.67 -11.78
CA TYR A 410 1.75 -6.40 -11.42
C TYR A 410 0.97 -5.79 -12.57
N GLY A 411 1.06 -6.32 -13.79
CA GLY A 411 0.45 -5.73 -14.98
C GLY A 411 1.23 -6.07 -16.24
N THR A 412 0.84 -5.50 -17.37
CA THR A 412 1.61 -5.57 -18.62
C THR A 412 2.57 -4.39 -18.65
N SER A 413 3.82 -4.62 -19.05
CA SER A 413 4.79 -3.54 -19.20
C SER A 413 5.66 -3.68 -20.44
N ALA A 414 6.14 -2.54 -20.95
CA ALA A 414 7.16 -2.46 -22.00
C ALA A 414 8.22 -1.44 -21.62
N GLN A 415 9.47 -1.67 -22.02
CA GLN A 415 10.56 -0.71 -21.82
C GLN A 415 10.85 0.03 -23.12
N CYS A 416 10.95 1.36 -23.06
CA CYS A 416 11.11 2.21 -24.23
C CYS A 416 12.19 3.29 -24.02
N VAL A 417 12.57 3.90 -25.14
CA VAL A 417 13.43 5.08 -25.23
C VAL A 417 12.71 6.12 -26.07
N ASP A 418 12.71 7.38 -25.62
CA ASP A 418 12.15 8.49 -26.40
C ASP A 418 13.02 8.84 -27.62
N ASP A 419 12.59 9.81 -28.41
CA ASP A 419 13.33 10.28 -29.60
C ASP A 419 14.60 11.09 -29.25
N GLN A 420 14.99 11.14 -27.98
CA GLN A 420 16.15 11.89 -27.47
C GLN A 420 17.09 11.03 -26.61
N GLY A 421 16.73 9.78 -26.34
CA GLY A 421 17.53 8.83 -25.57
C GLY A 421 17.13 8.67 -24.09
N ALA A 422 16.01 9.24 -23.64
CA ALA A 422 15.50 9.05 -22.28
C ALA A 422 14.77 7.69 -22.16
N ARG A 423 15.16 6.88 -21.18
CA ARG A 423 14.50 5.60 -20.88
C ARG A 423 13.23 5.83 -20.07
N PHE A 424 12.20 5.04 -20.35
CA PHE A 424 10.98 4.98 -19.56
C PHE A 424 10.30 3.62 -19.74
N TYR A 425 9.39 3.28 -18.84
CA TYR A 425 8.49 2.14 -18.97
C TYR A 425 7.07 2.61 -19.26
N LEU A 426 6.32 1.78 -19.98
CA LEU A 426 4.87 1.86 -20.11
C LEU A 426 4.27 0.75 -19.25
N GLY A 427 3.28 1.07 -18.43
CA GLY A 427 2.58 0.12 -17.56
C GLY A 427 1.07 0.16 -17.74
N GLN A 428 0.45 -1.03 -17.81
CA GLN A 428 -1.00 -1.21 -17.81
C GLN A 428 -1.36 -2.14 -16.64
N PHE A 429 -2.18 -1.65 -15.72
CA PHE A 429 -2.47 -2.24 -14.41
C PHE A 429 -3.94 -2.64 -14.28
#